data_AF-A0A9E7KX33-F1
#
_entry.id   AF-A0A9E7KX33-F1
#
_cell.length_a   1.000
_cell.length_b   1.000
_cell.length_c   1.000
_cell.angle_alpha   90.00
_cell.angle_beta   90.00
_cell.angle_gamma   90.00
#
_symmetry.space_group_name_H-M   'P 1'
#
loop_
_entity.id
_entity.type
_entity.pdbx_description
1 polymer ?
#
loop_
_entity_poly.entity_id
_entity_poly.type
_entity_poly.pdbx_seq_one_letter_code
_entity_poly.pdbx_strand_id
1 'polypeptide(L)'
;MKNQSFGSGSPKSYHGYPRGDFDLESGSFRKSFRKPKSSSRIGPIGMMISVANRIHYFYKLHPVAVFLSSLAFGVAILIVLSMYESRIRMMGFRRDGDLSSGSYPLANLRNLVMVAGHSIYTSTSCGKIDSEDSWFLEPYQKHPGQAATFLAHIQEGVESAAKDEGALLLFSGGETRKDAGPRSEAQSYWAVAESKGWFGKQDNIRSRAHTEEHARDSFENLLFSVCRFRELTGSYPQNITVSFYCFAIIIRFILHVLVCHAHTVLDILCFLFLLHKFDWVGKHVS
;
A
#
# COMPACT_ATOMS: atom_id res chain seq x y z
N MET A 1 28.95 -63.25 69.79
CA MET A 1 27.58 -62.84 69.41
C MET A 1 27.38 -63.19 67.95
N LYS A 2 26.33 -63.96 67.64
CA LYS A 2 26.07 -64.55 66.32
C LYS A 2 25.69 -63.46 65.30
N ASN A 3 26.21 -63.54 64.08
CA ASN A 3 25.39 -63.97 62.94
C ASN A 3 26.27 -64.27 61.71
N GLN A 4 25.98 -65.42 61.12
CA GLN A 4 26.72 -66.10 60.06
C GLN A 4 26.43 -65.55 58.67
N SER A 5 27.37 -65.70 57.74
CA SER A 5 27.18 -66.42 56.46
C SER A 5 28.50 -66.39 55.66
N PHE A 6 29.20 -67.52 55.49
CA PHE A 6 29.01 -68.64 54.54
C PHE A 6 29.28 -68.28 53.05
N GLY A 7 30.56 -68.27 52.66
CA GLY A 7 31.29 -69.44 52.14
C GLY A 7 30.75 -70.23 50.92
N SER A 8 31.56 -70.22 49.85
CA SER A 8 32.06 -71.35 49.03
C SER A 8 31.12 -72.17 48.12
N GLY A 9 31.47 -72.22 46.82
CA GLY A 9 31.45 -73.46 46.02
C GLY A 9 30.38 -73.55 44.92
N SER A 10 30.81 -73.44 43.67
CA SER A 10 30.04 -73.41 42.42
C SER A 10 29.19 -74.67 42.12
N PRO A 11 27.87 -74.55 41.90
CA PRO A 11 27.05 -75.54 41.20
C PRO A 11 27.00 -75.25 39.68
N LYS A 12 26.98 -76.33 38.89
CA LYS A 12 26.72 -76.34 37.44
C LYS A 12 25.57 -75.39 37.07
N SER A 13 25.74 -74.59 36.01
CA SER A 13 24.73 -73.63 35.55
C SER A 13 23.43 -74.36 35.17
N TYR A 14 22.38 -74.15 35.95
CA TYR A 14 21.03 -74.54 35.58
C TYR A 14 20.67 -73.91 34.23
N HIS A 15 20.14 -74.71 33.29
CA HIS A 15 19.48 -74.20 32.10
C HIS A 15 18.21 -73.45 32.52
N GLY A 16 18.33 -72.15 32.76
CA GLY A 16 17.17 -71.27 32.91
C GLY A 16 16.34 -71.26 31.62
N TYR A 17 15.03 -71.36 31.77
CA TYR A 17 14.02 -71.38 30.70
C TYR A 17 14.31 -70.36 29.58
N PRO A 18 14.00 -70.70 28.30
CA PRO A 18 14.20 -69.77 27.19
C PRO A 18 13.44 -68.46 27.45
N ARG A 19 14.16 -67.33 27.43
CA ARG A 19 13.57 -65.98 27.51
C ARG A 19 12.73 -65.71 26.26
N GLY A 20 11.46 -66.08 26.32
CA GLY A 20 10.40 -65.54 25.49
C GLY A 20 9.29 -65.05 26.42
N ASP A 21 8.81 -63.83 26.22
CA ASP A 21 7.72 -63.27 27.01
C ASP A 21 6.47 -64.16 26.82
N PHE A 22 6.11 -64.91 27.87
CA PHE A 22 4.90 -65.72 27.90
C PHE A 22 3.77 -64.83 28.42
N ASP A 23 2.78 -64.60 27.57
CA ASP A 23 1.64 -63.77 27.89
C ASP A 23 0.60 -64.60 28.66
N LEU A 24 0.52 -64.37 29.98
CA LEU A 24 -0.29 -65.16 30.93
C LEU A 24 -1.80 -65.09 30.64
N GLU A 25 -2.26 -64.10 29.88
CA GLU A 25 -3.68 -63.93 29.52
C GLU A 25 -4.06 -64.67 28.22
N SER A 26 -3.08 -65.06 27.38
CA SER A 26 -3.33 -65.67 26.05
C SER A 26 -2.61 -67.00 25.79
N GLY A 27 -1.84 -67.52 26.77
CA GLY A 27 -1.38 -68.92 26.80
C GLY A 27 -0.42 -69.36 25.67
N SER A 28 0.27 -68.44 25.00
CA SER A 28 1.12 -68.77 23.84
C SER A 28 2.44 -68.00 23.79
N PHE A 29 3.51 -68.64 23.28
CA PHE A 29 4.85 -68.06 23.17
C PHE A 29 5.00 -67.20 21.90
N ARG A 30 5.33 -65.91 22.03
CA ARG A 30 5.66 -65.05 20.88
C ARG A 30 7.13 -65.17 20.47
N LYS A 31 7.41 -65.61 19.24
CA LYS A 31 8.76 -65.57 18.62
C LYS A 31 9.04 -64.18 18.04
N SER A 32 9.97 -63.43 18.63
CA SER A 32 10.42 -62.13 18.11
C SER A 32 11.43 -62.31 16.95
N PHE A 33 10.97 -62.18 15.71
CA PHE A 33 11.84 -62.05 14.53
C PHE A 33 12.34 -60.60 14.41
N ARG A 34 13.60 -60.34 14.76
CA ARG A 34 14.27 -59.06 14.47
C ARG A 34 14.59 -58.97 12.98
N LYS A 35 13.91 -58.09 12.22
CA LYS A 35 14.31 -57.72 10.85
C LYS A 35 15.63 -56.91 10.88
N PRO A 36 16.56 -57.11 9.94
CA PRO A 36 17.82 -56.36 9.91
C PRO A 36 17.59 -54.90 9.47
N LYS A 37 18.26 -53.97 10.16
CA LYS A 37 18.29 -52.52 9.86
C LYS A 37 18.98 -52.28 8.51
N SER A 38 18.26 -51.76 7.50
CA SER A 38 18.90 -51.22 6.30
C SER A 38 19.46 -49.83 6.59
N SER A 39 20.77 -49.75 6.75
CA SER A 39 21.55 -48.52 6.78
C SER A 39 21.63 -47.89 5.38
N SER A 40 20.79 -46.89 5.10
CA SER A 40 21.05 -45.86 4.07
C SER A 40 19.88 -44.87 3.95
N ARG A 41 19.76 -43.96 4.91
CA ARG A 41 19.18 -42.62 4.65
C ARG A 41 20.01 -41.57 5.38
N ILE A 42 21.29 -41.49 5.03
CA ILE A 42 22.15 -40.36 5.39
C ILE A 42 22.31 -39.56 4.09
N GLY A 43 21.37 -38.66 3.86
CA GLY A 43 21.40 -37.66 2.80
C GLY A 43 20.82 -36.35 3.35
N PRO A 44 21.05 -35.19 2.69
CA PRO A 44 20.67 -33.87 3.18
C PRO A 44 19.19 -33.77 3.56
N ILE A 45 18.33 -34.52 2.87
CA ILE A 45 16.88 -34.62 3.12
C ILE A 45 16.57 -35.19 4.52
N GLY A 46 17.29 -36.21 4.98
CA GLY A 46 17.09 -36.81 6.30
C GLY A 46 17.52 -35.87 7.43
N MET A 47 18.61 -35.11 7.22
CA MET A 47 19.05 -34.07 8.15
C MET A 47 18.01 -32.94 8.23
N MET A 48 17.48 -32.46 7.10
CA MET A 48 16.43 -31.43 7.08
C MET A 48 15.18 -31.83 7.85
N ILE A 49 14.72 -33.08 7.71
CA ILE A 49 13.55 -33.58 8.45
C ILE A 49 13.86 -33.68 9.96
N SER A 50 15.07 -34.11 10.35
CA SER A 50 15.46 -34.16 11.77
C SER A 50 15.56 -32.77 12.41
N VAL A 51 16.02 -31.77 11.65
CA VAL A 51 16.12 -30.37 12.09
C VAL A 51 14.73 -29.75 12.18
N ALA A 52 13.87 -29.98 11.19
CA ALA A 52 12.48 -29.53 11.21
C ALA A 52 11.70 -30.09 12.40
N ASN A 53 11.89 -31.37 12.74
CA ASN A 53 11.24 -31.98 13.90
C ASN A 53 11.76 -31.42 15.24
N ARG A 54 13.06 -31.10 15.34
CA ARG A 54 13.63 -30.43 16.53
C ARG A 54 13.11 -29.01 16.70
N ILE A 55 13.02 -28.28 15.59
CA ILE A 55 12.45 -26.93 15.53
C ILE A 55 10.97 -27.00 15.94
N HIS A 56 10.19 -27.92 15.39
CA HIS A 56 8.78 -28.13 15.74
C HIS A 56 8.59 -28.46 17.23
N TYR A 57 9.47 -29.27 17.81
CA TYR A 57 9.42 -29.58 19.24
C TYR A 57 9.73 -28.35 20.11
N PHE A 58 10.67 -27.50 19.68
CA PHE A 58 10.98 -26.23 20.35
C PHE A 58 9.78 -25.26 20.30
N TYR A 59 9.11 -25.15 19.15
CA TYR A 59 7.87 -24.38 19.00
C TYR A 59 6.75 -24.87 19.94
N LYS A 60 6.66 -26.18 20.18
CA LYS A 60 5.65 -26.78 21.05
C LYS A 60 5.93 -26.57 22.55
N LEU A 61 7.20 -26.51 22.96
CA LEU A 61 7.59 -26.33 24.36
C LEU A 61 7.56 -24.87 24.82
N HIS A 62 7.84 -23.92 23.93
CA HIS A 62 7.99 -22.51 24.29
C HIS A 62 7.15 -21.57 23.40
N PRO A 63 5.81 -21.69 23.44
CA PRO A 63 4.92 -20.85 22.62
C PRO A 63 5.08 -19.36 22.91
N VAL A 64 5.36 -18.99 24.17
CA VAL A 64 5.59 -17.59 24.58
C VAL A 64 6.91 -17.05 24.02
N ALA A 65 8.00 -17.82 24.07
CA ALA A 65 9.30 -17.37 23.55
C ALA A 65 9.27 -17.15 22.04
N VAL A 66 8.52 -18.00 21.32
CA VAL A 66 8.27 -17.85 19.88
C VAL A 66 7.48 -16.58 19.60
N PHE A 67 6.41 -16.33 20.36
CA PHE A 67 5.60 -15.13 20.22
C PHE A 67 6.44 -13.86 20.45
N LEU A 68 7.26 -13.83 21.50
CA LEU A 68 8.14 -12.71 21.78
C LEU A 68 9.21 -12.50 20.70
N SER A 69 9.77 -13.59 20.16
CA SER A 69 10.75 -13.52 19.07
C SER A 69 10.12 -12.98 17.78
N SER A 70 8.90 -13.41 17.47
CA SER A 70 8.11 -12.90 16.33
C SER A 70 7.77 -11.42 16.50
N LEU A 71 7.35 -11.02 17.72
CA LEU A 71 7.06 -9.61 18.04
C LEU A 71 8.31 -8.74 17.89
N ALA A 72 9.46 -9.18 18.41
CA ALA A 72 10.73 -8.47 18.28
C ALA A 72 11.17 -8.34 16.81
N PHE A 73 10.98 -9.38 16.01
CA PHE A 73 11.25 -9.35 14.57
C PHE A 73 10.32 -8.36 13.84
N GLY A 74 9.03 -8.36 14.17
CA GLY A 74 8.06 -7.39 13.66
C GLY A 74 8.43 -5.94 14.01
N VAL A 75 8.82 -5.68 15.26
CA VAL A 75 9.26 -4.35 15.71
C VAL A 75 10.56 -3.93 15.00
N ALA A 76 11.51 -4.84 14.83
CA ALA A 76 12.74 -4.55 14.09
C ALA A 76 12.46 -4.19 12.62
N ILE A 77 11.54 -4.89 11.96
CA ILE A 77 11.08 -4.54 10.61
C ILE A 77 10.46 -3.15 10.60
N LEU A 78 9.57 -2.83 11.55
CA LEU A 78 8.95 -1.51 11.63
C LEU A 78 9.99 -0.39 11.84
N ILE A 79 11.01 -0.62 12.66
CA ILE A 79 12.11 0.33 12.87
C ILE A 79 12.92 0.51 11.59
N VAL A 80 13.26 -0.57 10.89
CA VAL A 80 14.00 -0.50 9.61
C VAL A 80 13.18 0.25 8.55
N LEU A 81 11.87 0.01 8.48
CA LEU A 81 10.96 0.72 7.58
C LEU A 81 10.87 2.21 7.93
N SER A 82 10.75 2.56 9.21
CA SER A 82 10.75 3.96 9.67
C SER A 82 12.10 4.65 9.42
N MET A 83 13.21 3.95 9.59
CA MET A 83 14.54 4.48 9.25
C MET A 83 14.73 4.64 7.74
N TYR A 84 14.17 3.74 6.93
CA TYR A 84 14.17 3.85 5.48
C TYR A 84 13.31 5.04 5.01
N GLU A 85 12.14 5.24 5.61
CA GLU A 85 11.30 6.42 5.41
C GLU A 85 12.06 7.71 5.74
N SER A 86 12.70 7.75 6.92
CA SER A 86 13.54 8.86 7.36
C SER A 86 14.69 9.12 6.39
N ARG A 87 15.28 8.07 5.82
CA ARG A 87 16.35 8.16 4.82
C ARG A 87 15.85 8.59 3.45
N ILE A 88 14.69 8.14 2.96
CA ILE A 88 14.11 8.66 1.71
C ILE A 88 13.73 10.13 1.90
N ARG A 89 13.19 10.52 3.06
CA ARG A 89 12.90 11.91 3.40
C ARG A 89 14.19 12.76 3.41
N MET A 90 15.29 12.25 3.96
CA MET A 90 16.61 12.90 3.94
C MET A 90 17.32 12.84 2.58
N MET A 91 17.15 11.78 1.78
CA MET A 91 17.76 11.65 0.45
C MET A 91 17.01 12.48 -0.59
N GLY A 92 15.69 12.64 -0.48
CA GLY A 92 14.92 13.63 -1.23
C GLY A 92 15.38 15.06 -0.92
N PHE A 93 15.77 15.33 0.33
CA PHE A 93 16.33 16.62 0.74
C PHE A 93 17.81 16.82 0.30
N ARG A 94 18.61 15.75 0.26
CA ARG A 94 20.04 15.82 -0.12
C ARG A 94 20.31 15.82 -1.62
N ARG A 95 19.40 15.26 -2.44
CA ARG A 95 19.56 15.26 -3.90
C ARG A 95 19.17 16.60 -4.55
N ASP A 96 18.55 17.50 -3.78
CA ASP A 96 18.22 18.88 -4.15
C ASP A 96 19.47 19.80 -4.17
N GLY A 97 20.57 19.38 -3.57
CA GLY A 97 21.83 20.14 -3.55
C GLY A 97 22.59 20.18 -4.89
N ASP A 98 22.25 19.31 -5.85
CA ASP A 98 22.99 19.15 -7.12
C ASP A 98 22.21 19.65 -8.36
N LEU A 99 20.96 20.12 -8.16
CA LEU A 99 20.18 20.91 -9.14
C LEU A 99 20.02 22.38 -8.69
N SER A 100 20.85 22.81 -7.73
CA SER A 100 20.88 24.16 -7.16
C SER A 100 21.56 25.16 -8.11
N SER A 101 20.92 25.44 -9.24
CA SER A 101 21.04 26.72 -9.95
C SER A 101 19.78 27.10 -10.73
N GLY A 102 18.64 26.46 -10.45
CA GLY A 102 17.33 26.88 -10.96
C GLY A 102 16.39 27.12 -9.79
N SER A 103 16.06 28.38 -9.49
CA SER A 103 15.00 28.67 -8.52
C SER A 103 13.69 28.10 -9.04
N TYR A 104 13.12 27.08 -8.38
CA TYR A 104 11.80 26.59 -8.72
C TYR A 104 10.76 27.70 -8.52
N PRO A 105 9.77 27.85 -9.42
CA PRO A 105 8.85 28.98 -9.40
C PRO A 105 7.97 29.01 -8.13
N LEU A 106 7.69 27.85 -7.53
CA LEU A 106 6.79 27.69 -6.40
C LEU A 106 7.41 26.92 -5.23
N ALA A 107 8.73 27.06 -4.99
CA ALA A 107 9.49 26.31 -3.98
C ALA A 107 8.93 26.35 -2.54
N ASN A 108 8.13 27.38 -2.22
CA ASN A 108 7.56 27.56 -0.87
C ASN A 108 6.31 26.69 -0.62
N LEU A 109 5.69 26.14 -1.67
CA LEU A 109 4.48 25.34 -1.56
C LEU A 109 4.85 23.89 -1.17
N ARG A 110 4.04 23.32 -0.27
CA ARG A 110 4.32 22.01 0.35
C ARG A 110 3.16 21.03 0.23
N ASN A 111 1.95 21.52 0.01
CA ASN A 111 0.74 20.70 -0.04
C ASN A 111 0.15 20.73 -1.44
N LEU A 112 -0.47 19.63 -1.88
CA LEU A 112 -1.11 19.52 -3.17
C LEU A 112 -2.62 19.46 -2.96
N VAL A 113 -3.37 20.37 -3.58
CA VAL A 113 -4.82 20.25 -3.74
C VAL A 113 -5.07 19.91 -5.21
N MET A 114 -5.58 18.71 -5.45
CA MET A 114 -5.79 18.17 -6.78
C MET A 114 -7.28 18.07 -7.08
N VAL A 115 -7.69 18.55 -8.25
CA VAL A 115 -9.05 18.41 -8.79
C VAL A 115 -8.96 17.57 -10.05
N ALA A 116 -9.58 16.39 -10.04
CA ALA A 116 -9.60 15.53 -11.22
C ALA A 116 -10.70 15.91 -12.21
N GLY A 117 -10.30 16.05 -13.45
CA GLY A 117 -11.15 16.15 -14.62
C GLY A 117 -11.88 14.84 -14.87
N HIS A 118 -13.13 14.97 -15.32
CA HIS A 118 -13.95 13.85 -15.80
C HIS A 118 -14.87 14.24 -16.97
N SER A 119 -14.82 15.51 -17.39
CA SER A 119 -15.59 16.08 -18.49
C SER A 119 -14.94 17.38 -18.95
N ILE A 120 -15.31 17.83 -20.16
CA ILE A 120 -14.73 19.04 -20.76
C ILE A 120 -15.83 20.09 -20.88
N TYR A 121 -15.60 21.29 -20.33
CA TYR A 121 -16.46 22.44 -20.61
C TYR A 121 -16.24 22.92 -22.05
N THR A 122 -17.28 22.84 -22.89
CA THR A 122 -17.21 23.06 -24.34
C THR A 122 -18.01 24.25 -24.83
N SER A 123 -18.80 24.91 -23.96
CA SER A 123 -19.64 26.03 -24.39
C SER A 123 -18.82 27.12 -25.07
N THR A 124 -19.11 27.33 -26.35
CA THR A 124 -18.48 28.35 -27.21
C THR A 124 -19.23 29.67 -27.17
N SER A 125 -20.44 29.69 -26.59
CA SER A 125 -21.39 30.79 -26.70
C SER A 125 -22.07 31.07 -25.36
N CYS A 126 -21.38 31.69 -24.40
CA CYS A 126 -21.96 32.25 -23.16
C CYS A 126 -23.09 31.40 -22.53
N GLY A 127 -22.99 30.07 -22.60
CA GLY A 127 -24.02 29.17 -22.10
C GLY A 127 -24.02 29.22 -20.58
N LYS A 128 -25.17 28.94 -19.96
CA LYS A 128 -25.21 28.76 -18.50
C LYS A 128 -24.26 27.61 -18.17
N ILE A 129 -23.18 27.91 -17.43
CA ILE A 129 -22.15 26.93 -17.04
C ILE A 129 -22.77 25.72 -16.31
N ASP A 130 -23.93 25.95 -15.68
CA ASP A 130 -24.68 24.98 -14.90
C ASP A 130 -25.59 24.08 -15.78
N SER A 131 -25.60 24.27 -17.10
CA SER A 131 -26.35 23.45 -18.07
C SER A 131 -25.50 22.29 -18.57
N GLU A 132 -26.09 21.09 -18.60
CA GLU A 132 -25.45 19.87 -19.13
C GLU A 132 -25.00 20.03 -20.60
N ASP A 133 -25.69 20.83 -21.40
CA ASP A 133 -25.38 21.08 -22.81
C ASP A 133 -24.09 21.90 -23.00
N SER A 134 -23.58 22.50 -21.91
CA SER A 134 -22.31 23.23 -21.91
C SER A 134 -21.10 22.35 -21.62
N TRP A 135 -21.34 21.06 -21.33
CA TRP A 135 -20.32 20.07 -21.00
C TRP A 135 -20.31 18.94 -22.03
N PHE A 136 -19.12 18.48 -22.38
CA PHE A 136 -18.96 17.26 -23.16
C PHE A 136 -19.12 16.05 -22.24
N LEU A 137 -20.31 15.44 -22.29
CA LEU A 137 -20.71 14.30 -21.46
C LEU A 137 -20.83 13.03 -22.31
N GLU A 138 -20.20 11.95 -21.87
CA GLU A 138 -20.43 10.61 -22.44
C GLU A 138 -21.88 10.15 -22.15
N PRO A 139 -22.45 9.22 -22.95
CA PRO A 139 -23.84 8.80 -22.80
C PRO A 139 -24.23 8.35 -21.39
N TYR A 140 -23.30 7.72 -20.66
CA TYR A 140 -23.54 7.30 -19.27
C TYR A 140 -23.47 8.44 -18.26
N GLN A 141 -22.86 9.58 -18.60
CA GLN A 141 -22.76 10.78 -17.75
C GLN A 141 -23.97 11.73 -17.95
N LYS A 142 -24.82 11.46 -18.95
CA LYS A 142 -25.99 12.29 -19.27
C LYS A 142 -27.15 12.00 -18.33
N HIS A 143 -27.01 12.44 -17.09
CA HIS A 143 -28.07 12.46 -16.09
C HIS A 143 -28.17 13.86 -15.46
N PRO A 144 -29.37 14.28 -15.02
CA PRO A 144 -29.57 15.63 -14.48
C PRO A 144 -28.68 15.89 -13.25
N GLY A 145 -28.00 17.04 -13.21
CA GLY A 145 -27.19 17.47 -12.06
C GLY A 145 -25.70 17.12 -12.17
N GLN A 146 -25.27 16.58 -13.30
CA GLN A 146 -23.90 16.19 -13.54
C GLN A 146 -22.98 17.42 -13.68
N ALA A 147 -23.37 18.40 -14.49
CA ALA A 147 -22.68 19.68 -14.62
C ALA A 147 -22.52 20.38 -13.26
N ALA A 148 -23.57 20.37 -12.44
CA ALA A 148 -23.54 20.94 -11.09
C ALA A 148 -22.50 20.23 -10.19
N THR A 149 -22.34 18.91 -10.35
CA THR A 149 -21.35 18.15 -9.60
C THR A 149 -19.92 18.52 -10.00
N PHE A 150 -19.64 18.68 -11.30
CA PHE A 150 -18.32 19.14 -11.75
C PHE A 150 -17.99 20.54 -11.22
N LEU A 151 -18.97 21.45 -11.24
CA LEU A 151 -18.83 22.78 -10.67
C LEU A 151 -18.53 22.75 -9.17
N ALA A 152 -19.24 21.89 -8.43
CA ALA A 152 -19.01 21.73 -7.00
C ALA A 152 -17.57 21.24 -6.71
N HIS A 153 -17.04 20.30 -7.51
CA HIS A 153 -15.66 19.82 -7.33
C HIS A 153 -14.60 20.87 -7.62
N ILE A 154 -14.80 21.66 -8.69
CA ILE A 154 -13.91 22.79 -9.02
C ILE A 154 -13.94 23.80 -7.88
N GLN A 155 -15.14 24.16 -7.41
CA GLN A 155 -15.30 25.12 -6.32
C GLN A 155 -14.66 24.63 -5.02
N GLU A 156 -14.91 23.38 -4.60
CA GLU A 156 -14.33 22.81 -3.37
C GLU A 156 -12.80 22.72 -3.45
N GLY A 157 -12.25 22.40 -4.63
CA GLY A 157 -10.79 22.41 -4.84
C GLY A 157 -10.20 23.81 -4.68
N VAL A 158 -10.83 24.82 -5.28
CA VAL A 158 -10.42 26.22 -5.10
C VAL A 158 -10.54 26.65 -3.64
N GLU A 159 -11.65 26.35 -2.98
CA GLU A 159 -11.88 26.69 -1.56
C GLU A 159 -10.95 25.93 -0.60
N SER A 160 -10.51 24.73 -0.96
CA SER A 160 -9.52 23.97 -0.17
C SER A 160 -8.13 24.60 -0.30
N ALA A 161 -7.71 24.97 -1.51
CA ALA A 161 -6.45 25.68 -1.74
C ALA A 161 -6.45 27.12 -1.18
N ALA A 162 -7.64 27.71 -1.01
CA ALA A 162 -7.85 28.99 -0.34
C ALA A 162 -7.52 28.92 1.16
N LYS A 163 -7.88 27.81 1.81
CA LYS A 163 -7.67 27.61 3.26
C LYS A 163 -6.21 27.34 3.62
N ASP A 164 -5.41 26.92 2.63
CA ASP A 164 -3.99 26.59 2.79
C ASP A 164 -3.10 27.43 1.86
N GLU A 165 -2.46 28.46 2.42
CA GLU A 165 -1.54 29.32 1.67
C GLU A 165 -0.31 28.56 1.14
N GLY A 166 0.04 27.42 1.76
CA GLY A 166 1.12 26.53 1.35
C GLY A 166 0.71 25.49 0.30
N ALA A 167 -0.55 25.50 -0.15
CA ALA A 167 -1.05 24.56 -1.15
C ALA A 167 -0.80 25.02 -2.59
N LEU A 168 -0.53 24.07 -3.48
CA LEU A 168 -0.61 24.23 -4.93
C LEU A 168 -1.93 23.61 -5.40
N LEU A 169 -2.75 24.37 -6.11
CA LEU A 169 -3.95 23.86 -6.76
C LEU A 169 -3.58 23.30 -8.14
N LEU A 170 -3.86 22.03 -8.39
CA LEU A 170 -3.72 21.40 -9.70
C LEU A 170 -5.06 20.88 -10.21
N PHE A 171 -5.51 21.40 -11.35
CA PHE A 171 -6.52 20.74 -12.16
C PHE A 171 -5.81 19.70 -13.03
N SER A 172 -6.22 18.43 -12.94
CA SER A 172 -5.59 17.32 -13.65
C SER A 172 -6.58 16.67 -14.60
N GLY A 173 -6.17 16.41 -15.83
CA GLY A 173 -6.98 15.70 -16.82
C GLY A 173 -6.65 16.15 -18.22
N GLY A 174 -6.39 15.20 -19.11
CA GLY A 174 -5.90 15.44 -20.45
C GLY A 174 -6.97 15.49 -21.54
N GLU A 175 -6.50 15.44 -22.78
CA GLU A 175 -7.34 15.41 -23.98
C GLU A 175 -7.87 13.99 -24.24
N THR A 176 -8.82 13.55 -23.42
CA THR A 176 -9.36 12.18 -23.49
C THR A 176 -10.47 12.01 -24.54
N ARG A 177 -10.99 13.12 -25.08
CA ARG A 177 -12.17 13.12 -25.97
C ARG A 177 -11.83 13.72 -27.33
N LYS A 178 -11.72 12.85 -28.34
CA LYS A 178 -11.47 13.26 -29.73
C LYS A 178 -12.51 14.28 -30.24
N ASP A 179 -13.77 14.11 -29.86
CA ASP A 179 -14.88 14.94 -30.34
C ASP A 179 -15.03 16.27 -29.59
N ALA A 180 -14.30 16.48 -28.49
CA ALA A 180 -14.33 17.73 -27.72
C ALA A 180 -13.34 18.79 -28.26
N GLY A 181 -12.51 18.43 -29.23
CA GLY A 181 -11.45 19.28 -29.78
C GLY A 181 -10.16 19.25 -28.95
N PRO A 182 -9.16 20.09 -29.31
CA PRO A 182 -7.86 20.15 -28.64
C PRO A 182 -7.97 20.92 -27.31
N ARG A 183 -8.73 20.35 -26.37
CA ARG A 183 -8.97 20.92 -25.05
C ARG A 183 -8.87 19.83 -24.00
N SER A 184 -7.98 20.02 -23.04
CA SER A 184 -7.85 19.13 -21.90
C SER A 184 -8.94 19.40 -20.86
N GLU A 185 -9.30 18.36 -20.10
CA GLU A 185 -10.25 18.50 -19.00
C GLU A 185 -9.75 19.53 -17.98
N ALA A 186 -8.46 19.51 -17.66
CA ALA A 186 -7.81 20.45 -16.74
C ALA A 186 -7.93 21.91 -17.18
N GLN A 187 -7.64 22.21 -18.45
CA GLN A 187 -7.83 23.56 -19.00
C GLN A 187 -9.28 24.02 -18.91
N SER A 188 -10.22 23.11 -19.18
CA SER A 188 -11.63 23.45 -19.12
C SER A 188 -12.08 23.80 -17.69
N TYR A 189 -11.57 23.09 -16.69
CA TYR A 189 -11.86 23.36 -15.28
C TYR A 189 -11.23 24.68 -14.82
N TRP A 190 -9.99 24.97 -15.25
CA TRP A 190 -9.35 26.26 -15.02
C TRP A 190 -10.20 27.42 -15.55
N ALA A 191 -10.63 27.33 -16.80
CA ALA A 191 -11.42 28.36 -17.46
C ALA A 191 -12.78 28.56 -16.75
N VAL A 192 -13.41 27.48 -16.28
CA VAL A 192 -14.63 27.56 -15.47
C VAL A 192 -14.37 28.33 -14.17
N ALA A 193 -13.33 27.98 -13.41
CA ALA A 193 -12.98 28.66 -12.16
C ALA A 193 -12.69 30.15 -12.37
N GLU A 194 -12.01 30.49 -13.47
CA GLU A 194 -11.75 31.86 -13.88
C GLU A 194 -13.04 32.61 -14.22
N SER A 195 -13.90 32.04 -15.06
CA SER A 195 -15.16 32.66 -15.49
C SER A 195 -16.12 32.93 -14.33
N LYS A 196 -16.11 32.07 -13.30
CA LYS A 196 -16.91 32.24 -12.07
C LYS A 196 -16.24 33.18 -11.06
N GLY A 197 -15.04 33.69 -11.35
CA GLY A 197 -14.30 34.57 -10.45
C GLY A 197 -13.86 33.90 -9.16
N TRP A 198 -13.76 32.57 -9.11
CA TRP A 198 -13.46 31.84 -7.88
C TRP A 198 -12.02 32.08 -7.39
N PHE A 199 -11.10 32.38 -8.30
CA PHE A 199 -9.75 32.80 -7.93
C PHE A 199 -9.69 34.16 -7.23
N GLY A 200 -10.64 35.07 -7.51
CA GLY A 200 -10.61 36.45 -7.03
C GLY A 200 -11.20 36.66 -5.63
N LYS A 201 -11.72 35.61 -4.99
CA LYS A 201 -12.18 35.70 -3.59
C LYS A 201 -10.99 35.82 -2.60
N GLN A 202 -9.80 35.41 -3.03
CA GLN A 202 -8.55 35.52 -2.29
C GLN A 202 -7.41 35.68 -3.30
N ASP A 203 -6.79 36.87 -3.36
CA ASP A 203 -5.83 37.28 -4.40
C ASP A 203 -4.60 36.37 -4.59
N ASN A 204 -4.39 35.37 -3.71
CA ASN A 204 -3.24 34.49 -3.72
C ASN A 204 -3.45 33.14 -4.44
N ILE A 205 -4.68 32.74 -4.81
CA ILE A 205 -4.91 31.37 -5.33
C ILE A 205 -4.48 31.28 -6.78
N ARG A 206 -4.81 32.30 -7.59
CA ARG A 206 -4.53 32.31 -9.03
C ARG A 206 -3.05 32.08 -9.34
N SER A 207 -2.16 32.66 -8.55
CA SER A 207 -0.70 32.54 -8.72
C SER A 207 -0.13 31.19 -8.30
N ARG A 208 -0.91 30.38 -7.56
CA ARG A 208 -0.55 29.04 -7.07
C ARG A 208 -1.49 27.97 -7.62
N ALA A 209 -2.17 28.25 -8.71
CA ALA A 209 -3.01 27.31 -9.41
C ALA A 209 -2.34 26.97 -10.75
N HIS A 210 -2.32 25.70 -11.13
CA HIS A 210 -1.80 25.23 -12.41
C HIS A 210 -2.63 24.06 -12.98
N THR A 211 -2.32 23.66 -14.21
CA THR A 211 -2.90 22.51 -14.90
C THR A 211 -1.90 21.37 -15.09
N GLU A 212 -2.43 20.16 -15.11
CA GLU A 212 -1.79 18.92 -15.57
C GLU A 212 -2.70 18.34 -16.66
N GLU A 213 -2.19 18.16 -17.88
CA GLU A 213 -3.01 17.98 -19.08
C GLU A 213 -2.75 16.67 -19.85
N HIS A 214 -2.04 15.73 -19.25
CA HIS A 214 -1.64 14.47 -19.91
C HIS A 214 -2.37 13.26 -19.33
N ALA A 215 -3.02 13.39 -18.17
CA ALA A 215 -3.71 12.28 -17.54
C ALA A 215 -4.90 11.78 -18.37
N ARG A 216 -4.94 10.48 -18.61
CA ARG A 216 -6.01 9.82 -19.39
C ARG A 216 -7.01 9.08 -18.53
N ASP A 217 -6.66 8.82 -17.28
CA ASP A 217 -7.50 8.11 -16.33
C ASP A 217 -7.29 8.65 -14.90
N SER A 218 -8.00 8.05 -13.94
CA SER A 218 -7.91 8.45 -12.53
C SER A 218 -6.54 8.19 -11.88
N PHE A 219 -5.77 7.23 -12.39
CA PHE A 219 -4.44 6.91 -11.87
C PHE A 219 -3.41 7.94 -12.33
N GLU A 220 -3.40 8.22 -13.63
CA GLU A 220 -2.53 9.21 -14.25
C GLU A 220 -2.84 10.60 -13.69
N ASN A 221 -4.12 10.90 -13.42
CA ASN A 221 -4.51 12.15 -12.76
C ASN A 221 -3.72 12.34 -11.46
N LEU A 222 -3.68 11.34 -10.57
CA LEU A 222 -2.93 11.43 -9.32
C LEU A 222 -1.41 11.45 -9.56
N LEU A 223 -0.90 10.50 -10.35
CA LEU A 223 0.53 10.32 -10.56
C LEU A 223 1.15 11.57 -11.22
N PHE A 224 0.52 12.07 -12.28
CA PHE A 224 1.01 13.23 -13.02
C PHE A 224 0.83 14.52 -12.21
N SER A 225 -0.21 14.64 -11.38
CA SER A 225 -0.31 15.76 -10.43
C SER A 225 0.86 15.79 -9.44
N VAL A 226 1.28 14.64 -8.91
CA VAL A 226 2.44 14.55 -8.01
C VAL A 226 3.74 14.89 -8.75
N CYS A 227 3.91 14.43 -9.99
CA CYS A 227 5.06 14.79 -10.82
C CYS A 227 5.09 16.29 -11.12
N ARG A 228 3.95 16.86 -11.53
CA ARG A 228 3.77 18.28 -11.84
C ARG A 228 4.04 19.18 -10.63
N PHE A 229 3.61 18.75 -9.45
CA PHE A 229 3.94 19.43 -8.20
C PHE A 229 5.46 19.52 -7.99
N ARG A 230 6.20 18.43 -8.24
CA ARG A 230 7.66 18.42 -8.09
C ARG A 230 8.36 19.27 -9.13
N GLU A 231 7.86 19.32 -10.36
CA GLU A 231 8.39 20.21 -11.40
C GLU A 231 8.30 21.69 -10.99
N LEU A 232 7.21 22.06 -10.30
CA LEU A 232 6.95 23.46 -9.91
C LEU A 232 7.59 23.86 -8.59
N THR A 233 7.77 22.92 -7.65
CA THR A 233 8.23 23.21 -6.28
C THR A 233 9.61 22.63 -5.95
N GLY A 234 10.15 21.75 -6.78
CA GLY A 234 11.38 21.00 -6.53
C GLY A 234 11.25 19.84 -5.56
N SER A 235 10.16 19.78 -4.79
CA SER A 235 9.93 18.77 -3.75
C SER A 235 8.64 17.99 -3.99
N TYR A 236 8.48 16.85 -3.33
CA TYR A 236 7.22 16.10 -3.35
C TYR A 236 6.25 16.65 -2.29
N PRO A 237 4.92 16.58 -2.52
CA PRO A 237 3.95 17.12 -1.58
C PRO A 237 4.00 16.39 -0.24
N GLN A 238 3.78 17.13 0.84
CA GLN A 238 3.66 16.61 2.20
C GLN A 238 2.28 16.02 2.43
N ASN A 239 1.24 16.74 2.01
CA ASN A 239 -0.15 16.31 2.04
C ASN A 239 -0.79 16.46 0.66
N ILE A 240 -1.74 15.59 0.35
CA ILE A 240 -2.52 15.61 -0.89
C ILE A 240 -4.01 15.65 -0.52
N THR A 241 -4.68 16.72 -0.88
CA THR A 241 -6.14 16.85 -0.81
C THR A 241 -6.70 16.60 -2.19
N VAL A 242 -7.69 15.71 -2.30
CA VAL A 242 -8.24 15.29 -3.60
C VAL A 242 -9.73 15.61 -3.68
N SER A 243 -10.10 16.38 -4.70
CA SER A 243 -11.48 16.60 -5.13
C SER A 243 -11.76 15.74 -6.36
N PHE A 244 -12.65 14.74 -6.23
CA PHE A 244 -12.87 13.71 -7.24
C PHE A 244 -14.35 13.41 -7.45
N TYR A 245 -14.69 12.99 -8.67
CA TYR A 245 -16.02 12.47 -8.97
C TYR A 245 -16.15 10.99 -8.58
N CYS A 246 -17.12 10.69 -7.71
CA CYS A 246 -17.46 9.36 -7.19
C CYS A 246 -16.34 8.67 -6.37
N PHE A 247 -16.37 8.92 -5.05
CA PHE A 247 -15.46 8.43 -4.01
C PHE A 247 -15.21 6.90 -4.03
N ALA A 248 -16.19 6.11 -4.50
CA ALA A 248 -16.15 4.65 -4.47
C ALA A 248 -15.13 4.04 -5.45
N ILE A 249 -14.74 4.76 -6.51
CA ILE A 249 -13.81 4.24 -7.51
C ILE A 249 -12.38 4.23 -6.96
N ILE A 250 -11.97 5.24 -6.18
CA ILE A 250 -10.60 5.32 -5.65
C ILE A 250 -10.29 4.25 -4.61
N ILE A 251 -11.18 3.97 -3.63
CA ILE A 251 -10.92 2.89 -2.65
C ILE A 251 -10.82 1.54 -3.37
N ARG A 252 -11.68 1.32 -4.36
CA ARG A 252 -11.70 0.09 -5.16
C ARG A 252 -10.50 0.00 -6.11
N PHE A 253 -9.98 1.13 -6.57
CA PHE A 253 -8.82 1.23 -7.45
C PHE A 253 -7.49 1.13 -6.70
N ILE A 254 -7.36 1.77 -5.54
CA ILE A 254 -6.23 1.57 -4.61
C ILE A 254 -6.16 0.09 -4.23
N LEU A 255 -7.31 -0.55 -3.94
CA LEU A 255 -7.39 -1.99 -3.67
C LEU A 255 -7.05 -2.85 -4.91
N HIS A 256 -7.49 -2.45 -6.11
CA HIS A 256 -7.20 -3.17 -7.36
C HIS A 256 -5.72 -3.06 -7.77
N VAL A 257 -5.07 -1.91 -7.58
CA VAL A 257 -3.62 -1.74 -7.78
C VAL A 257 -2.82 -2.54 -6.74
N LEU A 258 -3.28 -2.59 -5.48
CA LEU A 258 -2.73 -3.45 -4.42
C LEU A 258 -2.79 -4.94 -4.79
N VAL A 259 -3.87 -5.38 -5.44
CA VAL A 259 -4.11 -6.80 -5.80
C VAL A 259 -3.46 -7.17 -7.13
N CYS A 260 -3.41 -6.26 -8.10
CA CYS A 260 -3.02 -6.59 -9.48
C CYS A 260 -1.61 -6.16 -9.89
N HIS A 261 -0.96 -5.21 -9.21
CA HIS A 261 0.33 -4.64 -9.66
C HIS A 261 1.44 -4.62 -8.60
N ALA A 262 1.15 -5.07 -7.37
CA ALA A 262 2.15 -5.26 -6.34
C ALA A 262 2.99 -6.52 -6.61
N HIS A 263 4.03 -6.39 -7.44
CA HIS A 263 4.98 -7.47 -7.67
C HIS A 263 6.08 -7.53 -6.60
N THR A 264 6.27 -6.45 -5.83
CA THR A 264 7.25 -6.39 -4.74
C THR A 264 6.69 -5.72 -3.49
N VAL A 265 7.25 -6.07 -2.32
CA VAL A 265 6.93 -5.45 -1.02
C VAL A 265 7.23 -3.94 -1.02
N LEU A 266 8.17 -3.50 -1.87
CA LEU A 266 8.55 -2.10 -2.01
C LEU A 266 7.46 -1.27 -2.71
N ASP A 267 6.77 -1.86 -3.69
CA ASP A 267 5.63 -1.20 -4.36
C ASP A 267 4.48 -0.98 -3.37
N ILE A 268 4.13 -2.02 -2.60
CA ILE A 268 3.11 -1.94 -1.55
C ILE A 268 3.47 -0.87 -0.50
N LEU A 269 4.73 -0.78 -0.10
CA LEU A 269 5.22 0.23 0.85
C LEU A 269 5.19 1.65 0.27
N CYS A 270 5.55 1.82 -1.00
CA CYS A 270 5.48 3.12 -1.68
C CYS A 270 4.03 3.61 -1.79
N PHE A 271 3.08 2.69 -2.01
CA PHE A 271 1.64 2.99 -2.06
C PHE A 271 1.01 3.21 -0.68
N LEU A 272 1.41 2.46 0.35
CA LEU A 272 1.02 2.72 1.75
C LEU A 272 1.53 4.09 2.22
N PHE A 273 2.71 4.51 1.74
CA PHE A 273 3.29 5.83 2.02
C PHE A 273 2.52 6.97 1.34
N LEU A 274 1.99 6.75 0.14
CA LEU A 274 1.06 7.66 -0.52
C LEU A 274 -0.26 7.77 0.28
N LEU A 275 -0.83 6.64 0.72
CA LEU A 275 -2.07 6.59 1.49
C LEU A 275 -2.06 7.42 2.78
N HIS A 276 -0.95 7.45 3.52
CA HIS A 276 -0.82 8.25 4.75
C HIS A 276 -0.82 9.77 4.49
N LYS A 277 -0.57 10.21 3.25
CA LYS A 277 -0.54 11.64 2.89
C LYS A 277 -1.86 12.18 2.39
N PHE A 278 -2.88 11.35 2.23
CA PHE A 278 -4.19 11.80 1.74
C PHE A 278 -5.05 12.33 2.87
N ASP A 279 -5.50 13.57 2.72
CA ASP A 279 -6.63 14.10 3.47
C ASP A 279 -7.85 14.13 2.52
N TRP A 280 -8.84 13.29 2.79
CA TRP A 280 -9.98 13.06 1.92
C TRP A 280 -11.11 14.02 2.26
N VAL A 281 -11.27 15.09 1.48
CA VAL A 281 -12.40 16.01 1.60
C VAL A 281 -13.45 15.63 0.56
N GLY A 282 -14.43 14.83 0.97
CA GLY A 282 -15.56 14.43 0.11
C GLY A 282 -16.88 14.68 0.81
N LYS A 283 -17.70 15.61 0.29
CA LYS A 283 -19.14 15.64 0.59
C LYS A 283 -19.82 14.64 -0.33
N HIS A 284 -20.55 13.68 0.23
CA HIS A 284 -21.51 12.89 -0.51
C HIS A 284 -22.61 13.83 -1.01
N VAL A 285 -22.56 14.20 -2.29
CA VAL A 285 -23.71 14.77 -2.97
C VAL A 285 -24.51 13.59 -3.50
N SER A 286 -25.64 13.35 -2.83
CA SER A 286 -26.66 12.35 -3.16
C SER A 286 -27.49 12.75 -4.38
#